data_AF-A0A9C6XD48-F1
#
_entry.id   AF-A0A9C6XD48-F1
#
_cell.length_a   1.000
_cell.length_b   1.000
_cell.length_c   1.000
_cell.angle_alpha   90.00
_cell.angle_beta   90.00
_cell.angle_gamma   90.00
#
_symmetry.space_group_name_H-M   'P 1'
#
loop_
_entity.id
_entity.type
_entity.pdbx_description
1 polymer ?
#
loop_
_entity_poly.entity_id
_entity_poly.type
_entity_poly.pdbx_seq_one_letter_code
_entity_poly.pdbx_strand_id
1 'polypeptide(L)'
;SDRGNSYVVELPDEERVAWIWMLLLAFAVPELGTLFRSVRICFFKSWRRPPFLDFALVFLMETFHAAGTGLLVFAIMPEMDVVKGAMLTNSLCLVPGVLGMLSRTNKEGQRFVKVLVDLGAIVAQCTGLVVWPLLQPGNATLWTIPVAVLCISCGWWENYVNKQSPIGFIKTLGRVKERLKRTRYFTYMFISVWKIIVMFTMMLLVVLFKYGNVSHLFNLLPKALSEHQITVSEVKILGTNTPVDLLSELNPTGDTEFENSAHKFALYTCMVQVFAAYICYIFGKFACKIMIQGFSYAFPVSLTVPVTISLVIAACGLRKDDPCYFGSFMPHYIFFESPPLDLLNQFVFQQHAWIWLLWLLSQTWITLHIWTPKCERLATTEKLFVTPMYQGLLIDQSMAMNRRRDDEADVKTEDLTELEKGVDEYYETISIHTDASGSTPGKSVKSSDYITRIYACCTMWHETKEEMMEMLKSILRMDEDQCARRVAQKYLRVVDPDY
;
A
#
# COMPACT_ATOMS: atom_id res chain seq x y z
N SER A 1 41.77 14.22 -12.17
CA SER A 1 41.70 14.16 -10.70
C SER A 1 42.56 15.29 -10.16
N ASP A 2 42.06 16.52 -10.28
CA ASP A 2 42.65 17.69 -9.63
C ASP A 2 41.98 17.85 -8.27
N ARG A 3 42.73 17.53 -7.22
CA ARG A 3 42.27 17.43 -5.82
C ARG A 3 41.96 18.80 -5.16
N GLY A 4 41.58 19.81 -5.94
CA GLY A 4 41.33 21.17 -5.42
C GLY A 4 40.13 21.90 -6.02
N ASN A 5 39.50 21.33 -7.06
CA ASN A 5 38.42 21.99 -7.79
C ASN A 5 37.09 21.32 -7.43
N SER A 6 36.08 22.12 -7.09
CA SER A 6 34.71 21.63 -6.85
C SER A 6 33.86 22.02 -8.04
N TYR A 7 32.91 21.17 -8.42
CA TYR A 7 32.06 21.39 -9.58
C TYR A 7 30.60 21.50 -9.15
N VAL A 8 29.90 22.50 -9.68
CA VAL A 8 28.46 22.69 -9.50
C VAL A 8 27.78 22.44 -10.84
N VAL A 9 26.75 21.60 -10.82
CA VAL A 9 25.96 21.23 -11.99
C VAL A 9 24.64 21.97 -11.95
N GLU A 10 24.36 22.77 -12.97
CA GLU A 10 23.03 23.35 -13.17
C GLU A 10 22.21 22.41 -14.04
N LEU A 11 21.16 21.81 -13.46
CA LEU A 11 20.29 20.89 -14.17
C LEU A 11 19.35 21.67 -15.10
N PRO A 12 19.33 21.34 -16.40
CA PRO A 12 18.44 21.99 -17.35
C PRO A 12 16.97 21.60 -17.07
N ASP A 13 16.04 22.47 -17.47
CA ASP A 13 14.60 22.23 -17.24
C ASP A 13 14.10 20.97 -17.95
N GLU A 14 14.75 20.55 -19.03
CA GLU A 14 14.50 19.31 -19.76
C GLU A 14 14.55 18.07 -18.85
N GLU A 15 15.56 17.95 -17.97
CA GLU A 15 15.68 16.82 -17.03
C GLU A 15 14.48 16.78 -16.09
N ARG A 16 14.13 17.93 -15.53
CA ARG A 16 12.98 18.05 -14.61
C ARG A 16 11.69 17.61 -15.30
N VAL A 17 11.48 18.03 -16.55
CA VAL A 17 10.31 17.63 -17.35
C VAL A 17 10.28 16.12 -17.54
N ALA A 18 11.42 15.48 -17.85
CA ALA A 18 11.50 14.03 -17.99
C ALA A 18 11.03 13.31 -16.71
N TRP A 19 11.57 13.67 -15.55
CA TRP A 19 11.21 13.05 -14.26
C TRP A 19 9.73 13.24 -13.90
N ILE A 20 9.17 14.43 -14.12
CA ILE A 20 7.75 14.72 -13.85
C ILE A 20 6.84 13.78 -14.65
N TRP A 21 7.12 13.59 -15.95
CA TRP A 21 6.35 12.68 -16.80
C TRP A 21 6.54 11.21 -16.40
N MET A 22 7.74 10.81 -16.00
CA MET A 22 8.02 9.45 -15.53
C MET A 22 7.27 9.12 -14.23
N LEU A 23 7.13 10.07 -13.31
CA LEU A 23 6.34 9.88 -12.08
C LEU A 23 4.85 9.68 -12.38
N LEU A 24 4.30 10.44 -13.34
CA LEU A 24 2.93 10.22 -13.82
C LEU A 24 2.77 8.82 -14.43
N LEU A 25 3.72 8.39 -15.26
CA LEU A 25 3.70 7.07 -15.87
C LEU A 25 3.74 5.96 -14.81
N ALA A 26 4.64 6.07 -13.82
CA ALA A 26 4.77 5.11 -12.72
C ALA A 26 3.48 4.99 -11.89
N PHE A 27 2.73 6.09 -11.73
CA PHE A 27 1.39 6.06 -11.11
C PHE A 27 0.34 5.44 -12.02
N ALA A 28 0.34 5.77 -13.32
CA ALA A 28 -0.70 5.37 -14.26
C ALA A 28 -0.69 3.87 -14.60
N VAL A 29 0.47 3.21 -14.65
CA VAL A 29 0.58 1.79 -15.03
C VAL A 29 -0.30 0.86 -14.19
N PRO A 30 -0.26 0.86 -12.84
CA PRO A 30 -1.14 0.00 -12.04
C PRO A 30 -2.64 0.36 -12.17
N GLU A 31 -2.96 1.64 -12.41
CA GLU A 31 -4.34 2.10 -12.65
C GLU A 31 -4.87 1.61 -14.00
N LEU A 32 -4.04 1.62 -15.05
CA LEU A 32 -4.35 0.99 -16.33
C LEU A 32 -4.55 -0.53 -16.17
N GLY A 33 -3.70 -1.19 -15.38
CA GLY A 33 -3.89 -2.60 -15.02
C GLY A 33 -5.23 -2.85 -14.31
N THR A 34 -5.65 -1.93 -13.43
CA THR A 34 -6.95 -1.96 -12.77
C THR A 34 -8.09 -1.76 -13.75
N LEU A 35 -7.95 -0.83 -14.71
CA LEU A 35 -8.91 -0.61 -15.78
C LEU A 35 -9.11 -1.88 -16.61
N PHE A 36 -8.03 -2.44 -17.16
CA PHE A 36 -8.10 -3.65 -17.99
C PHE A 36 -8.76 -4.82 -17.26
N ARG A 37 -8.40 -5.02 -15.99
CA ARG A 37 -9.00 -6.07 -15.15
C ARG A 37 -10.49 -5.82 -14.91
N SER A 38 -10.86 -4.58 -14.60
CA SER A 38 -12.24 -4.19 -14.29
C SER A 38 -13.14 -4.29 -15.51
N VAL A 39 -12.68 -3.79 -16.66
CA VAL A 39 -13.35 -3.91 -17.96
C VAL A 39 -13.57 -5.38 -18.31
N ARG A 40 -12.52 -6.20 -18.28
CA ARG A 40 -12.63 -7.65 -18.56
C ARG A 40 -13.69 -8.32 -17.70
N ILE A 41 -13.75 -8.01 -16.41
CA ILE A 41 -14.72 -8.63 -15.50
C ILE A 41 -16.14 -8.12 -15.79
N CYS A 42 -16.32 -6.84 -16.10
CA CYS A 42 -17.65 -6.29 -16.45
C CYS A 42 -18.17 -6.84 -17.80
N PHE A 43 -17.29 -7.19 -18.74
CA PHE A 43 -17.70 -7.80 -20.01
C PHE A 43 -17.98 -9.30 -19.89
N PHE A 44 -17.16 -10.06 -19.15
CA PHE A 44 -17.20 -11.53 -19.14
C PHE A 44 -17.85 -12.17 -17.90
N LYS A 45 -18.16 -11.40 -16.85
CA LYS A 45 -18.77 -11.93 -15.62
C LYS A 45 -20.01 -11.12 -15.22
N SER A 46 -20.80 -11.68 -14.30
CA SER A 46 -21.91 -10.96 -13.69
C SER A 46 -21.40 -9.80 -12.83
N TRP A 47 -22.01 -8.62 -13.03
CA TRP A 47 -21.70 -7.41 -12.28
C TRP A 47 -22.98 -6.76 -11.77
N ARG A 48 -22.83 -5.91 -10.75
CA ARG A 48 -23.93 -5.10 -10.21
C ARG A 48 -23.52 -3.65 -10.18
N ARG A 49 -24.47 -2.76 -10.50
CA ARG A 49 -24.27 -1.32 -10.41
C ARG A 49 -24.33 -0.87 -8.95
N PRO A 50 -23.38 -0.02 -8.48
CA PRO A 50 -23.45 0.57 -7.15
C PRO A 50 -24.60 1.60 -7.08
N PRO A 51 -25.22 1.77 -5.90
CA PRO A 51 -26.02 2.95 -5.60
C PRO A 51 -25.20 4.23 -5.84
N PHE A 52 -25.86 5.30 -6.30
CA PHE A 52 -25.17 6.55 -6.64
C PHE A 52 -24.36 7.13 -5.47
N LEU A 53 -24.92 7.09 -4.25
CA LEU A 53 -24.23 7.59 -3.05
C LEU A 53 -22.98 6.77 -2.70
N ASP A 54 -23.02 5.45 -2.90
CA ASP A 54 -21.86 4.59 -2.66
C ASP A 54 -20.75 4.90 -3.66
N PHE A 55 -21.12 5.10 -4.94
CA PHE A 55 -20.18 5.51 -5.97
C PHE A 55 -19.60 6.90 -5.69
N ALA A 56 -20.42 7.88 -5.32
CA ALA A 56 -20.00 9.25 -5.01
C ALA A 56 -19.03 9.30 -3.83
N LEU A 57 -19.24 8.46 -2.80
CA LEU A 57 -18.30 8.34 -1.68
C LEU A 57 -16.93 7.82 -2.13
N VAL A 58 -16.90 6.73 -2.91
CA VAL A 58 -15.63 6.19 -3.45
C VAL A 58 -14.95 7.20 -4.35
N PHE A 59 -15.72 7.86 -5.21
CA PHE A 59 -15.23 8.92 -6.09
C PHE A 59 -14.54 10.05 -5.31
N LEU A 60 -15.18 10.53 -4.24
CA LEU A 60 -14.61 11.57 -3.37
C LEU A 60 -13.31 11.09 -2.68
N MET A 61 -13.34 9.91 -2.06
CA MET A 61 -12.19 9.37 -1.32
C MET A 61 -10.99 9.09 -2.22
N GLU A 62 -11.22 8.53 -3.41
CA GLU A 62 -10.16 8.26 -4.39
C GLU A 62 -9.65 9.55 -5.07
N THR A 63 -10.49 10.58 -5.17
CA THR A 63 -10.05 11.92 -5.60
C THR A 63 -9.10 12.53 -4.59
N PHE A 64 -9.44 12.51 -3.29
CA PHE A 64 -8.52 12.96 -2.25
C PHE A 64 -7.22 12.16 -2.26
N HIS A 65 -7.30 10.85 -2.37
CA HIS A 65 -6.13 10.00 -2.42
C HIS A 65 -5.18 10.32 -3.59
N ALA A 66 -5.71 10.44 -4.81
CA ALA A 66 -4.92 10.80 -5.98
C ALA A 66 -4.37 12.24 -5.88
N ALA A 67 -5.19 13.19 -5.40
CA ALA A 67 -4.78 14.57 -5.23
C ALA A 67 -3.65 14.73 -4.19
N GLY A 68 -3.78 14.07 -3.04
CA GLY A 68 -2.77 14.06 -1.99
C GLY A 68 -1.47 13.40 -2.45
N THR A 69 -1.56 12.31 -3.23
CA THR A 69 -0.38 11.66 -3.83
C THR A 69 0.32 12.60 -4.81
N GLY A 70 -0.45 13.34 -5.63
CA GLY A 70 0.10 14.36 -6.54
C GLY A 70 0.79 15.50 -5.80
N LEU A 71 0.21 16.01 -4.70
CA LEU A 71 0.85 17.02 -3.85
C LEU A 71 2.15 16.51 -3.25
N LEU A 72 2.13 15.30 -2.69
CA LEU A 72 3.33 14.69 -2.10
C LEU A 72 4.46 14.59 -3.14
N VAL A 73 4.14 14.08 -4.33
CA VAL A 73 5.15 13.75 -5.34
C VAL A 73 5.68 14.96 -6.09
N PHE A 74 4.81 15.88 -6.48
CA PHE A 74 5.22 17.01 -7.32
C PHE A 74 5.54 18.29 -6.53
N ALA A 75 4.96 18.48 -5.33
CA ALA A 75 5.15 19.71 -4.57
C ALA A 75 6.08 19.53 -3.36
N ILE A 76 5.86 18.48 -2.56
CA ILE A 76 6.53 18.29 -1.26
C ILE A 76 7.87 17.57 -1.41
N MET A 77 7.92 16.40 -2.04
CA MET A 77 9.15 15.61 -2.16
C MET A 77 10.31 16.36 -2.83
N PRO A 78 10.11 17.21 -3.86
CA PRO A 78 11.20 17.99 -4.46
C PRO A 78 11.77 19.09 -3.55
N GLU A 79 11.08 19.44 -2.46
CA GLU A 79 11.49 20.49 -1.50
C GLU A 79 12.07 19.88 -0.21
N MET A 80 12.24 18.55 -0.18
CA MET A 80 12.65 17.81 1.00
C MET A 80 13.82 16.88 0.66
N ASP A 81 14.76 16.78 1.60
CA ASP A 81 15.81 15.77 1.54
C ASP A 81 15.20 14.36 1.42
N VAL A 82 15.87 13.48 0.67
CA VAL A 82 15.41 12.10 0.42
C VAL A 82 15.10 11.34 1.71
N VAL A 83 15.89 11.58 2.77
CA VAL A 83 15.73 10.89 4.06
C VAL A 83 14.46 11.35 4.76
N LYS A 84 14.20 12.68 4.80
CA LYS A 84 12.99 13.24 5.41
C LYS A 84 11.74 12.83 4.64
N GLY A 85 11.83 12.80 3.30
CA GLY A 85 10.77 12.30 2.42
C GLY A 85 10.43 10.83 2.70
N ALA A 86 11.46 9.96 2.79
CA ALA A 86 11.28 8.56 3.17
C ALA A 86 10.73 8.38 4.59
N MET A 87 11.11 9.25 5.54
CA MET A 87 10.53 9.23 6.88
C MET A 87 9.04 9.59 6.87
N LEU A 88 8.66 10.58 6.08
CA LEU A 88 7.28 11.08 6.01
C LEU A 88 6.29 10.00 5.51
N THR A 89 6.72 9.05 4.69
CA THR A 89 5.83 7.98 4.19
C THR A 89 5.25 7.10 5.32
N ASN A 90 5.91 7.04 6.48
CA ASN A 90 5.39 6.32 7.65
C ASN A 90 4.24 7.05 8.39
N SER A 91 3.97 8.29 8.01
CA SER A 91 2.92 9.13 8.61
C SER A 91 1.63 9.21 7.77
N LEU A 92 1.47 8.32 6.77
CA LEU A 92 0.38 8.38 5.79
C LEU A 92 -0.91 7.65 6.21
N CYS A 93 -1.03 7.21 7.46
CA CYS A 93 -2.11 6.33 7.92
C CYS A 93 -3.05 6.94 8.98
N LEU A 94 -3.16 8.27 9.01
CA LEU A 94 -4.01 9.00 9.97
C LEU A 94 -5.49 8.61 9.90
N VAL A 95 -6.15 8.73 8.73
CA VAL A 95 -7.57 8.35 8.57
C VAL A 95 -7.80 6.87 8.92
N PRO A 96 -6.96 5.91 8.47
CA PRO A 96 -6.99 4.53 8.95
C PRO A 96 -6.92 4.39 10.48
N GLY A 97 -6.02 5.11 11.14
CA GLY A 97 -5.89 5.08 12.60
C GLY A 97 -7.17 5.54 13.30
N VAL A 98 -7.73 6.67 12.86
CA VAL A 98 -8.99 7.21 13.39
C VAL A 98 -10.16 6.25 13.14
N LEU A 99 -10.36 5.80 11.90
CA LEU A 99 -11.45 4.90 11.54
C LEU A 99 -11.31 3.54 12.24
N GLY A 100 -10.08 3.04 12.40
CA GLY A 100 -9.78 1.80 13.10
C GLY A 100 -10.18 1.87 14.57
N MET A 101 -9.84 2.96 15.26
CA MET A 101 -10.24 3.22 16.65
C MET A 101 -11.76 3.28 16.80
N LEU A 102 -12.42 4.05 15.92
CA LEU A 102 -13.88 4.24 15.93
C LEU A 102 -14.66 2.96 15.52
N SER A 103 -14.01 2.03 14.84
CA SER A 103 -14.60 0.76 14.41
C SER A 103 -14.54 -0.35 15.45
N ARG A 104 -13.82 -0.16 16.57
CA ARG A 104 -13.70 -1.17 17.63
C ARG A 104 -15.05 -1.58 18.20
N THR A 105 -15.23 -2.88 18.36
CA THR A 105 -16.48 -3.46 18.84
C THR A 105 -16.44 -3.78 20.33
N ASN A 106 -17.61 -3.86 20.97
CA ASN A 106 -17.72 -4.25 22.39
C ASN A 106 -17.33 -5.72 22.64
N LYS A 107 -17.21 -6.53 21.59
CA LYS A 107 -16.87 -7.96 21.69
C LYS A 107 -15.36 -8.21 21.76
N GLU A 108 -14.54 -7.19 21.51
CA GLU A 108 -13.08 -7.31 21.56
C GLU A 108 -12.56 -7.33 23.00
N GLY A 109 -11.75 -8.33 23.33
CA GLY A 109 -10.99 -8.34 24.59
C GLY A 109 -10.01 -7.17 24.69
N GLN A 110 -9.81 -6.68 25.92
CA GLN A 110 -8.91 -5.58 26.28
C GLN A 110 -9.16 -4.28 25.49
N ARG A 111 -10.42 -4.01 25.11
CA ARG A 111 -10.78 -2.83 24.31
C ARG A 111 -10.21 -1.52 24.84
N PHE A 112 -10.29 -1.29 26.15
CA PHE A 112 -9.79 -0.06 26.77
C PHE A 112 -8.29 0.17 26.47
N VAL A 113 -7.46 -0.84 26.69
CA VAL A 113 -6.02 -0.78 26.38
C VAL A 113 -5.79 -0.53 24.91
N LYS A 114 -6.50 -1.24 24.03
CA LYS A 114 -6.36 -1.07 22.59
C LYS A 114 -6.76 0.34 22.11
N VAL A 115 -7.79 0.95 22.71
CA VAL A 115 -8.18 2.34 22.43
C VAL A 115 -7.10 3.33 22.89
N LEU A 116 -6.46 3.10 24.04
CA LEU A 116 -5.34 3.95 24.48
C LEU A 116 -4.15 3.87 23.52
N VAL A 117 -3.80 2.67 23.05
CA VAL A 117 -2.72 2.50 22.07
C VAL A 117 -3.10 3.13 20.72
N ASP A 118 -4.35 2.99 20.28
CA ASP A 118 -4.83 3.69 19.08
C ASP A 118 -4.70 5.21 19.21
N LEU A 119 -5.07 5.77 20.37
CA LEU A 119 -4.93 7.21 20.62
C LEU A 119 -3.47 7.64 20.55
N GLY A 120 -2.55 6.88 21.16
CA GLY A 120 -1.12 7.12 21.06
C GLY A 120 -0.59 7.05 19.62
N ALA A 121 -1.05 6.07 18.83
CA ALA A 121 -0.72 5.94 17.43
C ALA A 121 -1.22 7.14 16.61
N ILE A 122 -2.47 7.57 16.81
CA ILE A 122 -3.05 8.75 16.15
C ILE A 122 -2.23 10.01 16.49
N VAL A 123 -1.88 10.21 17.77
CA VAL A 123 -1.05 11.35 18.19
C VAL A 123 0.31 11.31 17.49
N ALA A 124 0.95 10.14 17.43
CA ALA A 124 2.21 9.98 16.70
C ALA A 124 2.06 10.33 15.21
N GLN A 125 1.01 9.87 14.52
CA GLN A 125 0.74 10.26 13.12
C GLN A 125 0.53 11.77 12.96
N CYS A 126 -0.21 12.41 13.86
CA CYS A 126 -0.44 13.86 13.83
C CYS A 126 0.86 14.66 13.91
N THR A 127 1.87 14.19 14.65
CA THR A 127 3.17 14.87 14.68
C THR A 127 3.84 14.92 13.30
N GLY A 128 3.67 13.90 12.46
CA GLY A 128 4.19 13.89 11.08
C GLY A 128 3.64 15.00 10.19
N LEU A 129 2.46 15.55 10.52
CA LEU A 129 1.86 16.65 9.76
C LEU A 129 2.59 17.98 9.99
N VAL A 130 3.14 18.19 11.19
CA VAL A 130 3.59 19.51 11.66
C VAL A 130 5.10 19.60 11.89
N VAL A 131 5.78 18.47 12.12
CA VAL A 131 7.20 18.48 12.49
C VAL A 131 8.08 19.14 11.44
N TRP A 132 7.97 18.76 10.16
CA TRP A 132 8.82 19.36 9.12
C TRP A 132 8.48 20.82 8.79
N PRO A 133 7.20 21.21 8.63
CA PRO A 133 6.84 22.62 8.44
C PRO A 133 7.31 23.54 9.58
N LEU A 134 7.31 23.05 10.83
CA LEU A 134 7.76 23.83 11.98
C LEU A 134 9.29 23.94 12.08
N LEU A 135 10.02 22.91 11.67
CA LEU A 135 11.49 22.91 11.70
C LEU A 135 12.11 23.73 10.55
N GLN A 136 11.37 23.96 9.46
CA GLN A 136 11.82 24.75 8.31
C GLN A 136 10.81 25.88 7.98
N PRO A 137 10.69 26.92 8.84
CA PRO A 137 9.68 27.95 8.69
C PRO A 137 9.83 28.82 7.42
N GLY A 138 10.99 28.76 6.75
CA GLY A 138 11.26 29.52 5.52
C GLY A 138 10.60 28.93 4.26
N ASN A 139 10.19 27.66 4.25
CA ASN A 139 9.59 27.03 3.06
C ASN A 139 8.07 26.88 3.22
N ALA A 140 7.31 27.83 2.67
CA ALA A 140 5.85 27.83 2.72
C ALA A 140 5.23 26.60 2.04
N THR A 141 5.92 25.96 1.09
CA THR A 141 5.44 24.76 0.39
C THR A 141 5.24 23.59 1.35
N LEU A 142 6.05 23.48 2.41
CA LEU A 142 5.94 22.39 3.39
C LEU A 142 4.63 22.43 4.17
N TRP A 143 3.97 23.59 4.31
CA TRP A 143 2.63 23.68 4.93
C TRP A 143 1.53 22.98 4.13
N THR A 144 1.83 22.48 2.93
CA THR A 144 0.94 21.58 2.18
C THR A 144 0.99 20.13 2.68
N ILE A 145 1.96 19.75 3.51
CA ILE A 145 2.12 18.40 4.08
C ILE A 145 0.86 17.94 4.84
N PRO A 146 0.28 18.72 5.80
CA PRO A 146 -0.94 18.31 6.48
C PRO A 146 -2.07 17.93 5.53
N VAL A 147 -2.25 18.70 4.46
CA VAL A 147 -3.29 18.46 3.45
C VAL A 147 -2.97 17.21 2.65
N ALA A 148 -1.75 17.07 2.15
CA ALA A 148 -1.35 15.93 1.33
C ALA A 148 -1.46 14.60 2.10
N VAL A 149 -0.93 14.55 3.32
CA VAL A 149 -0.95 13.35 4.17
C VAL A 149 -2.38 12.94 4.54
N LEU A 150 -3.23 13.90 4.93
CA LEU A 150 -4.64 13.64 5.23
C LEU A 150 -5.35 13.09 3.98
N CYS A 151 -5.18 13.75 2.84
CA CYS A 151 -5.77 13.34 1.57
C CYS A 151 -5.31 11.95 1.11
N ILE A 152 -4.02 11.62 1.25
CA ILE A 152 -3.50 10.27 0.95
C ILE A 152 -4.17 9.23 1.84
N SER A 153 -4.26 9.51 3.14
CA SER A 153 -4.81 8.55 4.11
C SER A 153 -6.28 8.19 3.84
N CYS A 154 -7.04 9.09 3.20
CA CYS A 154 -8.41 8.82 2.77
C CYS A 154 -8.53 7.62 1.82
N GLY A 155 -7.49 7.27 1.04
CA GLY A 155 -7.54 6.14 0.10
C GLY A 155 -7.81 4.78 0.75
N TRP A 156 -7.48 4.64 2.03
CA TRP A 156 -7.51 3.36 2.74
C TRP A 156 -8.73 3.16 3.64
N TRP A 157 -9.68 4.11 3.61
CA TRP A 157 -10.83 4.16 4.52
C TRP A 157 -11.65 2.86 4.56
N GLU A 158 -11.88 2.21 3.40
CA GLU A 158 -12.73 1.03 3.27
C GLU A 158 -12.23 -0.12 4.16
N ASN A 159 -10.92 -0.23 4.33
CA ASN A 159 -10.35 -1.33 5.10
C ASN A 159 -10.62 -1.19 6.61
N TYR A 160 -10.71 0.04 7.11
CA TYR A 160 -10.73 0.37 8.54
C TYR A 160 -12.13 0.64 9.11
N VAL A 161 -13.18 0.41 8.33
CA VAL A 161 -14.58 0.53 8.78
C VAL A 161 -15.25 -0.81 9.02
N ASN A 162 -16.07 -0.90 10.06
CA ASN A 162 -16.75 -2.12 10.46
C ASN A 162 -18.27 -1.89 10.69
N LYS A 163 -19.11 -2.80 10.16
CA LYS A 163 -20.59 -2.73 10.26
C LYS A 163 -21.12 -3.05 11.67
N GLN A 164 -20.31 -3.67 12.53
CA GLN A 164 -20.63 -3.96 13.93
C GLN A 164 -20.19 -2.85 14.89
N SER A 165 -19.64 -1.74 14.39
CA SER A 165 -19.26 -0.59 15.23
C SER A 165 -20.47 -0.04 16.00
N PRO A 166 -20.30 0.38 17.27
CA PRO A 166 -21.34 1.05 18.03
C PRO A 166 -21.69 2.44 17.47
N ILE A 167 -20.81 3.04 16.67
CA ILE A 167 -20.98 4.40 16.13
C ILE A 167 -21.80 4.36 14.85
N GLY A 168 -22.90 5.11 14.82
CA GLY A 168 -23.89 5.09 13.72
C GLY A 168 -23.30 5.41 12.35
N PHE A 169 -22.45 6.44 12.24
CA PHE A 169 -21.79 6.81 10.99
C PHE A 169 -20.83 5.72 10.47
N ILE A 170 -19.98 5.17 11.35
CA ILE A 170 -19.05 4.08 11.00
C ILE A 170 -19.81 2.82 10.58
N LYS A 171 -20.90 2.51 11.25
CA LYS A 171 -21.80 1.41 10.86
C LYS A 171 -22.41 1.59 9.46
N THR A 172 -22.68 2.83 9.05
CA THR A 172 -23.13 3.13 7.69
C THR A 172 -22.01 2.93 6.68
N LEU A 173 -20.80 3.43 6.96
CA LEU A 173 -19.62 3.19 6.12
C LEU A 173 -19.29 1.70 5.99
N GLY A 174 -19.39 0.93 7.08
CA GLY A 174 -19.23 -0.53 7.07
C GLY A 174 -20.28 -1.24 6.21
N ARG A 175 -21.51 -0.72 6.13
CA ARG A 175 -22.53 -1.24 5.20
C ARG A 175 -22.21 -0.90 3.74
N VAL A 176 -21.65 0.28 3.46
CA VAL A 176 -21.18 0.66 2.12
C VAL A 176 -20.06 -0.28 1.68
N LYS A 177 -19.04 -0.52 2.52
CA LYS A 177 -17.95 -1.48 2.31
C LYS A 177 -18.45 -2.85 1.84
N GLU A 178 -19.44 -3.42 2.53
CA GLU A 178 -19.99 -4.73 2.15
C GLU A 178 -20.67 -4.73 0.77
N ARG A 179 -21.37 -3.63 0.42
CA ARG A 179 -21.96 -3.49 -0.93
C ARG A 179 -20.88 -3.32 -2.00
N LEU A 180 -19.82 -2.57 -1.70
CA LEU A 180 -18.70 -2.33 -2.60
C LEU A 180 -17.99 -3.63 -3.01
N LYS A 181 -17.91 -4.65 -2.13
CA LYS A 181 -17.37 -5.97 -2.50
C LYS A 181 -18.00 -6.55 -3.77
N ARG A 182 -19.30 -6.30 -4.01
CA ARG A 182 -20.04 -6.82 -5.18
C ARG A 182 -20.03 -5.88 -6.39
N THR A 183 -19.77 -4.59 -6.19
CA THR A 183 -19.86 -3.56 -7.24
C THR A 183 -18.50 -3.00 -7.63
N ARG A 184 -17.41 -3.46 -7.00
CA ARG A 184 -16.06 -2.90 -7.11
C ARG A 184 -15.57 -2.76 -8.54
N TYR A 185 -15.65 -3.81 -9.34
CA TYR A 185 -15.11 -3.76 -10.70
C TYR A 185 -15.86 -2.77 -11.59
N PHE A 186 -17.18 -2.65 -11.41
CA PHE A 186 -17.94 -1.62 -12.11
C PHE A 186 -17.50 -0.21 -11.68
N THR A 187 -17.33 0.02 -10.38
CA THR A 187 -16.84 1.30 -9.84
C THR A 187 -15.43 1.63 -10.35
N TYR A 188 -14.49 0.69 -10.23
CA TYR A 188 -13.07 0.89 -10.58
C TYR A 188 -12.79 0.95 -12.08
N MET A 189 -13.74 0.60 -12.94
CA MET A 189 -13.67 0.90 -14.37
C MET A 189 -13.65 2.42 -14.63
N PHE A 190 -14.37 3.21 -13.82
CA PHE A 190 -14.39 4.67 -13.94
C PHE A 190 -13.36 5.33 -13.02
N ILE A 191 -13.21 4.82 -11.80
CA ILE A 191 -12.30 5.41 -10.82
C ILE A 191 -10.84 5.34 -11.26
N SER A 192 -10.38 4.25 -11.90
CA SER A 192 -8.99 4.15 -12.33
C SER A 192 -8.62 5.22 -13.37
N VAL A 193 -9.50 5.46 -14.35
CA VAL A 193 -9.34 6.54 -15.34
C VAL A 193 -9.37 7.90 -14.65
N TRP A 194 -10.33 8.09 -13.73
CA TRP A 194 -10.46 9.34 -12.99
C TRP A 194 -9.22 9.66 -12.16
N LYS A 195 -8.61 8.67 -11.49
CA LYS A 195 -7.37 8.88 -10.72
C LYS A 195 -6.21 9.31 -11.58
N ILE A 196 -6.08 8.76 -12.79
CA ILE A 196 -5.05 9.20 -13.76
C ILE A 196 -5.30 10.67 -14.15
N ILE A 197 -6.56 11.04 -14.41
CA ILE A 197 -6.93 12.43 -14.71
C ILE A 197 -6.59 13.35 -13.53
N VAL A 198 -6.95 12.98 -12.30
CA VAL A 198 -6.64 13.77 -11.10
C VAL A 198 -5.13 13.93 -10.94
N MET A 199 -4.35 12.84 -11.05
CA MET A 199 -2.89 12.90 -10.95
C MET A 199 -2.28 13.82 -12.02
N PHE A 200 -2.76 13.73 -13.26
CA PHE A 200 -2.35 14.62 -14.34
C PHE A 200 -2.74 16.08 -14.06
N THR A 201 -3.95 16.35 -13.57
CA THR A 201 -4.35 17.73 -13.21
C THR A 201 -3.50 18.29 -12.08
N MET A 202 -3.16 17.49 -11.07
CA MET A 202 -2.27 17.92 -9.98
C MET A 202 -0.86 18.22 -10.47
N MET A 203 -0.33 17.41 -11.38
CA MET A 203 0.94 17.69 -12.06
C MET A 203 0.92 19.07 -12.73
N LEU A 204 -0.12 19.38 -13.52
CA LEU A 204 -0.25 20.68 -14.20
C LEU A 204 -0.42 21.83 -13.21
N LEU A 205 -1.25 21.65 -12.17
CA LEU A 205 -1.49 22.69 -11.15
C LEU A 205 -0.21 23.04 -10.39
N VAL A 206 0.54 22.03 -9.92
CA VAL A 206 1.79 22.28 -9.18
C VAL A 206 2.82 22.97 -10.06
N VAL A 207 2.95 22.56 -11.32
CA VAL A 207 3.86 23.21 -12.28
C VAL A 207 3.41 24.64 -12.57
N LEU A 208 2.11 24.89 -12.71
CA LEU A 208 1.58 26.24 -12.90
C LEU A 208 1.88 27.14 -11.69
N PHE A 209 1.71 26.63 -10.47
CA PHE A 209 1.97 27.39 -9.24
C PHE A 209 3.46 27.67 -9.02
N LYS A 210 4.35 26.70 -9.29
CA LYS A 210 5.79 26.86 -9.06
C LYS A 210 6.51 27.62 -10.19
N TYR A 211 6.13 27.36 -11.45
CA TYR A 211 6.90 27.84 -12.61
C TYR A 211 6.10 28.79 -13.51
N GLY A 212 4.81 29.01 -13.26
CA GLY A 212 3.96 29.96 -14.00
C GLY A 212 3.57 29.52 -15.43
N ASN A 213 4.29 28.58 -16.05
CA ASN A 213 4.04 28.15 -17.42
C ASN A 213 4.00 26.62 -17.58
N VAL A 214 2.84 26.11 -17.97
CA VAL A 214 2.59 24.68 -18.21
C VAL A 214 3.02 24.24 -19.62
N SER A 215 3.11 25.17 -20.58
CA SER A 215 3.49 24.85 -21.97
C SER A 215 4.90 24.23 -22.05
N HIS A 216 5.77 24.58 -21.09
CA HIS A 216 7.12 24.03 -21.01
C HIS A 216 7.15 22.50 -20.87
N LEU A 217 6.22 21.92 -20.09
CA LEU A 217 6.11 20.46 -19.92
C LEU A 217 5.87 19.72 -21.24
N PHE A 218 5.17 20.34 -22.18
CA PHE A 218 4.82 19.72 -23.46
C PHE A 218 5.86 20.02 -24.53
N ASN A 219 6.35 21.27 -24.59
CA ASN A 219 7.30 21.71 -25.60
C ASN A 219 8.68 21.08 -25.40
N LEU A 220 9.12 20.91 -24.15
CA LEU A 220 10.41 20.29 -23.84
C LEU A 220 10.36 18.77 -23.84
N LEU A 221 9.18 18.13 -23.79
CA LEU A 221 9.08 16.67 -23.68
C LEU A 221 9.89 15.90 -24.75
N PRO A 222 9.87 16.27 -26.04
CA PRO A 222 10.68 15.56 -27.03
C PRO A 222 12.19 15.70 -26.78
N LYS A 223 12.63 16.88 -26.31
CA LYS A 223 14.04 17.15 -25.99
C LYS A 223 14.47 16.47 -24.70
N ALA A 224 13.59 16.46 -23.69
CA ALA A 224 13.77 15.82 -22.40
C ALA A 224 13.92 14.29 -22.49
N LEU A 225 13.37 13.65 -23.53
CA LEU A 225 13.53 12.22 -23.80
C LEU A 225 14.71 11.90 -24.72
N SER A 226 15.42 12.92 -25.20
CA SER A 226 16.61 12.81 -26.03
C SER A 226 17.86 13.29 -25.29
N GLU A 227 19.03 13.08 -25.89
CA GLU A 227 20.29 13.62 -25.34
C GLU A 227 20.27 15.15 -25.43
N HIS A 228 20.60 15.80 -24.32
CA HIS A 228 20.76 17.26 -24.22
C HIS A 228 22.01 17.59 -23.39
N GLN A 229 22.52 18.80 -23.51
CA GLN A 229 23.75 19.21 -22.82
C GLN A 229 23.47 19.66 -21.39
N ILE A 230 24.38 19.32 -20.49
CA ILE A 230 24.37 19.69 -19.07
C ILE A 230 25.59 20.58 -18.83
N THR A 231 25.35 21.73 -18.20
CA THR A 231 26.40 22.71 -17.92
C THR A 231 27.03 22.38 -16.57
N VAL A 232 28.33 22.10 -16.58
CA VAL A 232 29.13 21.84 -15.39
C VAL A 232 30.08 23.02 -15.21
N SER A 233 29.92 23.74 -14.10
CA SER A 233 30.75 24.91 -13.78
C SER A 233 31.73 24.59 -12.66
N GLU A 234 33.00 24.98 -12.83
CA GLU A 234 33.99 24.88 -11.76
C GLU A 234 33.85 26.05 -10.77
N VAL A 235 33.74 25.72 -9.50
CA VAL A 235 33.64 26.66 -8.37
C VAL A 235 34.81 26.44 -7.41
N LYS A 236 35.54 27.52 -7.08
CA LYS A 236 36.58 27.49 -6.05
C LYS A 236 35.97 27.76 -4.67
N ILE A 237 36.03 26.77 -3.79
CA ILE A 237 35.53 26.91 -2.41
C ILE A 237 36.55 27.68 -1.57
N LEU A 238 36.21 28.91 -1.17
CA LEU A 238 37.05 29.75 -0.31
C LEU A 238 36.77 29.45 1.18
N GLY A 239 37.20 28.29 1.67
CA GLY A 239 37.21 27.92 3.10
C GLY A 239 36.35 26.70 3.47
N THR A 240 36.80 25.94 4.49
CA THR A 240 36.28 24.60 4.85
C THR A 240 34.89 24.55 5.50
N ASN A 241 34.19 25.68 5.67
CA ASN A 241 32.93 25.74 6.45
C ASN A 241 31.75 26.43 5.71
N THR A 242 31.76 26.51 4.39
CA THR A 242 30.59 27.01 3.64
C THR A 242 29.57 25.88 3.42
N PRO A 243 28.32 26.01 3.88
CA PRO A 243 27.28 25.03 3.59
C PRO A 243 27.05 24.93 2.08
N VAL A 244 26.78 23.71 1.61
CA VAL A 244 26.64 23.35 0.18
C VAL A 244 25.58 24.21 -0.54
N ASP A 245 24.55 24.65 0.18
CA ASP A 245 23.48 25.54 -0.33
C ASP A 245 23.96 26.93 -0.78
N LEU A 246 25.12 27.40 -0.28
CA LEU A 246 25.71 28.69 -0.67
C LEU A 246 26.73 28.54 -1.82
N LEU A 247 27.03 27.32 -2.28
CA LEU A 247 27.96 27.09 -3.39
C LEU A 247 27.36 27.44 -4.76
N SER A 248 26.03 27.42 -4.89
CA SER A 248 25.29 27.85 -6.08
C SER A 248 25.23 29.39 -6.23
N GLU A 249 25.52 30.14 -5.16
CA GLU A 249 25.60 31.61 -5.17
C GLU A 249 27.03 32.14 -5.38
N LEU A 250 28.03 31.25 -5.45
CA LEU A 250 29.41 31.65 -5.73
C LEU A 250 29.58 31.94 -7.23
N ASN A 251 30.16 33.10 -7.56
CA ASN A 251 30.45 33.45 -8.94
C ASN A 251 31.36 32.37 -9.58
N PRO A 252 30.95 31.76 -10.71
CA PRO A 252 31.76 30.75 -11.39
C PRO A 252 33.10 31.38 -11.76
N THR A 253 34.18 30.82 -11.21
CA THR A 253 35.53 31.38 -11.34
C THR A 253 36.39 30.58 -12.32
N GLY A 254 35.86 29.51 -12.90
CA GLY A 254 36.54 28.60 -13.82
C GLY A 254 35.73 28.30 -15.10
N ASP A 255 36.30 27.43 -15.94
CA ASP A 255 35.77 27.06 -17.26
C ASP A 255 34.45 26.27 -17.12
N THR A 256 33.50 26.52 -18.04
CA THR A 256 32.25 25.75 -18.16
C THR A 256 32.47 24.57 -19.09
N GLU A 257 32.33 23.35 -18.58
CA GLU A 257 32.35 22.13 -19.38
C GLU A 257 30.92 21.68 -19.69
N PHE A 258 30.71 21.17 -20.91
CA PHE A 258 29.42 20.61 -21.34
C PHE A 258 29.51 19.08 -21.33
N GLU A 259 28.69 18.43 -20.50
CA GLU A 259 28.53 16.97 -20.49
C GLU A 259 27.20 16.60 -21.16
N ASN A 260 27.17 15.54 -21.97
CA ASN A 260 25.91 15.05 -22.55
C ASN A 260 25.10 14.31 -21.48
N SER A 261 23.78 14.54 -21.46
CA SER A 261 22.89 13.80 -20.58
C SER A 261 22.89 12.31 -20.88
N ALA A 262 22.59 11.53 -19.84
CA ALA A 262 22.61 10.08 -19.93
C ALA A 262 21.34 9.64 -20.66
N HIS A 263 21.54 9.03 -21.82
CA HIS A 263 20.46 8.69 -22.74
C HIS A 263 19.36 7.87 -22.04
N LYS A 264 18.16 8.47 -21.93
CA LYS A 264 16.92 7.89 -21.40
C LYS A 264 17.01 7.35 -19.96
N PHE A 265 17.90 7.91 -19.13
CA PHE A 265 18.08 7.45 -17.75
C PHE A 265 16.77 7.47 -16.93
N ALA A 266 16.02 8.57 -16.95
CA ALA A 266 14.73 8.69 -16.24
C ALA A 266 13.71 7.61 -16.66
N LEU A 267 13.68 7.25 -17.95
CA LEU A 267 12.80 6.19 -18.46
C LEU A 267 13.21 4.82 -17.91
N TYR A 268 14.50 4.50 -17.89
CA TYR A 268 14.98 3.25 -17.30
C TYR A 268 14.67 3.18 -15.80
N THR A 269 14.85 4.27 -15.06
CA THR A 269 14.46 4.35 -13.64
C THR A 269 12.96 4.12 -13.46
N CYS A 270 12.12 4.70 -14.31
CA CYS A 270 10.68 4.46 -14.30
C CYS A 270 10.34 2.99 -14.54
N MET A 271 10.98 2.34 -15.52
CA MET A 271 10.78 0.93 -15.82
C MET A 271 11.18 0.03 -14.64
N VAL A 272 12.31 0.33 -14.00
CA VAL A 272 12.77 -0.38 -12.79
C VAL A 272 11.75 -0.22 -11.67
N GLN A 273 11.25 0.99 -11.41
CA GLN A 273 10.24 1.24 -10.39
C GLN A 273 8.95 0.47 -10.64
N VAL A 274 8.42 0.52 -11.87
CA VAL A 274 7.19 -0.18 -12.26
C VAL A 274 7.36 -1.70 -12.10
N PHE A 275 8.49 -2.23 -12.56
CA PHE A 275 8.78 -3.67 -12.49
C PHE A 275 8.97 -4.14 -11.05
N ALA A 276 9.74 -3.39 -10.23
CA ALA A 276 9.96 -3.70 -8.83
C ALA A 276 8.65 -3.66 -8.02
N ALA A 277 7.81 -2.64 -8.23
CA ALA A 277 6.51 -2.52 -7.57
C ALA A 277 5.57 -3.67 -7.98
N TYR A 278 5.56 -4.05 -9.25
CA TYR A 278 4.78 -5.19 -9.73
C TYR A 278 5.25 -6.52 -9.11
N ILE A 279 6.57 -6.76 -9.07
CA ILE A 279 7.17 -7.93 -8.41
C ILE A 279 6.78 -7.98 -6.94
N CYS A 280 6.92 -6.86 -6.21
CA CYS A 280 6.52 -6.76 -4.80
C CYS A 280 5.06 -7.17 -4.62
N TYR A 281 4.16 -6.64 -5.45
CA TYR A 281 2.74 -6.99 -5.42
C TYR A 281 2.49 -8.49 -5.69
N ILE A 282 3.14 -9.06 -6.71
CA ILE A 282 2.94 -10.48 -7.08
C ILE A 282 3.43 -11.41 -5.97
N PHE A 283 4.64 -11.21 -5.46
CA PHE A 283 5.19 -12.05 -4.39
C PHE A 283 4.44 -11.85 -3.07
N GLY A 284 4.06 -10.61 -2.74
CA GLY A 284 3.26 -10.37 -1.54
C GLY A 284 1.87 -11.03 -1.63
N LYS A 285 1.22 -10.97 -2.80
CA LYS A 285 -0.03 -11.70 -3.06
C LYS A 285 0.16 -13.21 -2.95
N PHE A 286 1.26 -13.73 -3.48
CA PHE A 286 1.59 -15.15 -3.39
C PHE A 286 1.77 -15.59 -1.93
N ALA A 287 2.58 -14.87 -1.15
CA ALA A 287 2.80 -15.12 0.27
C ALA A 287 1.48 -15.14 1.08
N CYS A 288 0.58 -14.19 0.82
CA CYS A 288 -0.75 -14.16 1.44
C CYS A 288 -1.62 -15.35 1.04
N LYS A 289 -1.54 -15.84 -0.21
CA LYS A 289 -2.32 -17.01 -0.67
C LYS A 289 -1.89 -18.33 -0.03
N ILE A 290 -0.60 -18.49 0.26
CA ILE A 290 -0.05 -19.71 0.85
C ILE A 290 0.11 -19.64 2.37
N MET A 291 -0.40 -18.58 3.00
CA MET A 291 -0.42 -18.40 4.46
C MET A 291 0.94 -18.21 5.16
N ILE A 292 2.01 -17.83 4.43
CA ILE A 292 3.33 -17.50 5.02
C ILE A 292 3.53 -16.00 5.28
N GLN A 293 2.44 -15.26 5.41
CA GLN A 293 2.47 -13.80 5.39
C GLN A 293 3.25 -13.15 6.54
N GLY A 294 3.34 -13.77 7.73
CA GLY A 294 4.08 -13.16 8.84
C GLY A 294 5.53 -12.85 8.46
N PHE A 295 6.25 -13.87 8.00
CA PHE A 295 7.66 -13.74 7.61
C PHE A 295 7.85 -13.15 6.21
N SER A 296 7.03 -13.51 5.23
CA SER A 296 7.27 -13.14 3.81
C SER A 296 6.44 -11.96 3.30
N TYR A 297 5.60 -11.35 4.15
CA TYR A 297 4.78 -10.19 3.77
C TYR A 297 4.83 -9.08 4.83
N ALA A 298 4.37 -9.36 6.06
CA ALA A 298 4.26 -8.39 7.13
C ALA A 298 5.62 -7.84 7.57
N PHE A 299 6.58 -8.73 7.78
CA PHE A 299 7.93 -8.35 8.19
C PHE A 299 8.65 -7.51 7.12
N PRO A 300 8.76 -7.91 5.84
CA PRO A 300 9.39 -7.10 4.80
C PRO A 300 8.71 -5.74 4.59
N VAL A 301 7.37 -5.70 4.57
CA VAL A 301 6.62 -4.45 4.39
C VAL A 301 6.90 -3.47 5.54
N SER A 302 6.95 -3.96 6.79
CA SER A 302 7.26 -3.11 7.94
C SER A 302 8.72 -2.64 7.97
N LEU A 303 9.63 -3.43 7.41
CA LEU A 303 11.07 -3.15 7.39
C LEU A 303 11.52 -2.31 6.19
N THR A 304 10.67 -2.15 5.17
CA THR A 304 11.02 -1.48 3.90
C THR A 304 11.55 -0.07 4.15
N VAL A 305 10.80 0.80 4.85
CA VAL A 305 11.22 2.19 5.09
C VAL A 305 12.51 2.28 5.95
N PRO A 306 12.65 1.56 7.08
CA PRO A 306 13.92 1.52 7.83
C PRO A 306 15.14 1.12 6.97
N VAL A 307 14.99 0.10 6.12
CA VAL A 307 16.07 -0.36 5.24
C VAL A 307 16.36 0.66 4.16
N THR A 308 15.34 1.26 3.54
CA THR A 308 15.51 2.34 2.55
C THR A 308 16.26 3.52 3.15
N ILE A 309 15.87 4.00 4.34
CA ILE A 309 16.56 5.10 5.04
C ILE A 309 18.02 4.74 5.30
N SER A 310 18.27 3.54 5.83
CA SER A 310 19.65 3.09 6.13
C SER A 310 20.52 3.00 4.87
N LEU A 311 19.99 2.45 3.77
CA LEU A 311 20.69 2.35 2.50
C LEU A 311 20.96 3.72 1.87
N VAL A 312 20.00 4.64 1.96
CA VAL A 312 20.15 6.00 1.44
C VAL A 312 21.19 6.78 2.24
N ILE A 313 21.16 6.71 3.57
CA ILE A 313 22.19 7.34 4.42
C ILE A 313 23.57 6.76 4.12
N ALA A 314 23.68 5.44 3.97
CA ALA A 314 24.93 4.79 3.60
C ALA A 314 25.42 5.24 2.22
N ALA A 315 24.53 5.33 1.23
CA ALA A 315 24.86 5.82 -0.11
C ALA A 315 25.33 7.29 -0.09
N CYS A 316 24.67 8.15 0.68
CA CYS A 316 25.11 9.53 0.88
C CYS A 316 26.49 9.61 1.54
N GLY A 317 26.76 8.75 2.54
CA GLY A 317 28.08 8.66 3.18
C GLY A 317 29.19 8.25 2.21
N LEU A 318 28.97 7.18 1.44
CA LEU A 318 29.94 6.70 0.44
C LEU A 318 30.25 7.75 -0.63
N ARG A 319 29.25 8.50 -1.10
CA ARG A 319 29.46 9.58 -2.08
C ARG A 319 30.17 10.79 -1.49
N LYS A 320 29.97 11.07 -0.20
CA LYS A 320 30.68 12.16 0.50
C LYS A 320 32.18 11.86 0.60
N ASP A 321 32.53 10.60 0.86
CA ASP A 321 33.93 10.15 0.93
C ASP A 321 34.57 10.07 -0.47
N ASP A 322 33.85 9.54 -1.46
CA ASP A 322 34.27 9.47 -2.87
C ASP A 322 33.14 9.96 -3.81
N PRO A 323 33.26 11.19 -4.36
CA PRO A 323 32.26 11.75 -5.29
C PRO A 323 32.00 10.89 -6.53
N CYS A 324 32.95 10.03 -6.92
CA CYS A 324 32.87 9.20 -8.12
C CYS A 324 32.42 7.76 -7.85
N TYR A 325 32.11 7.40 -6.60
CA TYR A 325 31.81 6.01 -6.19
C TYR A 325 30.71 5.34 -7.04
N PHE A 326 29.66 6.09 -7.39
CA PHE A 326 28.51 5.58 -8.16
C PHE A 326 28.60 5.81 -9.68
N GLY A 327 29.71 6.36 -10.19
CA GLY A 327 29.83 6.79 -11.58
C GLY A 327 29.63 5.69 -12.63
N SER A 328 29.85 4.42 -12.28
CA SER A 328 29.62 3.29 -13.18
C SER A 328 28.15 2.90 -13.36
N PHE A 329 27.28 3.29 -12.41
CA PHE A 329 25.86 2.92 -12.41
C PHE A 329 24.93 4.12 -12.63
N MET A 330 25.30 5.29 -12.10
CA MET A 330 24.47 6.49 -12.10
C MET A 330 25.26 7.67 -12.67
N PRO A 331 24.64 8.55 -13.47
CA PRO A 331 25.32 9.74 -13.98
C PRO A 331 25.76 10.67 -12.85
N HIS A 332 26.91 11.31 -13.00
CA HIS A 332 27.52 12.11 -11.93
C HIS A 332 26.65 13.31 -11.51
N TYR A 333 25.90 13.90 -12.44
CA TYR A 333 25.03 15.05 -12.20
C TYR A 333 23.70 14.72 -11.51
N ILE A 334 23.35 13.43 -11.34
CA ILE A 334 22.13 13.03 -10.62
C ILE A 334 22.54 12.35 -9.33
N PHE A 335 22.04 12.85 -8.20
CA PHE A 335 22.08 12.15 -6.92
C PHE A 335 21.00 12.66 -5.99
N PHE A 336 20.81 11.98 -4.88
CA PHE A 336 19.93 12.45 -3.82
C PHE A 336 20.50 13.67 -3.11
N GLU A 337 19.63 14.60 -2.75
CA GLU A 337 19.97 15.69 -1.84
C GLU A 337 20.22 15.09 -0.45
N SER A 338 21.49 15.16 0.00
CA SER A 338 21.94 14.56 1.25
C SER A 338 21.86 15.56 2.39
N PRO A 339 21.35 15.17 3.58
CA PRO A 339 21.41 16.04 4.74
C PRO A 339 22.88 16.34 5.12
N PRO A 340 23.18 17.47 5.80
CA PRO A 340 24.52 17.76 6.29
C PRO A 340 24.96 16.68 7.28
N LEU A 341 25.76 15.74 6.80
CA LEU A 341 26.12 14.47 7.45
C LEU A 341 27.24 14.61 8.51
N ASP A 342 27.67 15.83 8.86
CA ASP A 342 28.91 16.05 9.62
C ASP A 342 28.91 15.50 11.05
N LEU A 343 27.77 15.06 11.59
CA LEU A 343 27.76 14.02 12.63
C LEU A 343 26.37 13.39 12.67
N LEU A 344 26.26 12.07 12.55
CA LEU A 344 25.00 11.32 12.70
C LEU A 344 24.29 11.66 14.04
N ASN A 345 25.06 12.06 15.07
CA ASN A 345 24.52 12.60 16.33
C ASN A 345 23.75 13.92 16.17
N GLN A 346 24.19 14.85 15.31
CA GLN A 346 23.45 16.09 15.04
C GLN A 346 22.16 15.78 14.29
N PHE A 347 22.20 14.87 13.31
CA PHE A 347 20.99 14.44 12.60
C PHE A 347 19.97 13.76 13.54
N VAL A 348 20.41 12.85 14.42
CA VAL A 348 19.52 12.13 15.34
C VAL A 348 18.95 13.03 16.44
N PHE A 349 19.79 13.87 17.06
CA PHE A 349 19.39 14.63 18.24
C PHE A 349 18.96 16.07 17.95
N GLN A 350 19.55 16.77 16.97
CA GLN A 350 19.17 18.16 16.64
C GLN A 350 18.01 18.24 15.64
N GLN A 351 17.92 17.32 14.67
CA GLN A 351 16.78 17.29 13.73
C GLN A 351 15.62 16.40 14.20
N HIS A 352 15.68 15.91 15.45
CA HIS A 352 14.67 15.04 16.06
C HIS A 352 14.30 13.82 15.21
N ALA A 353 15.27 13.22 14.48
CA ALA A 353 15.01 12.08 13.60
C ALA A 353 14.44 10.86 14.35
N TRP A 354 14.60 10.79 15.68
CA TRP A 354 13.96 9.76 16.52
C TRP A 354 12.42 9.83 16.52
N ILE A 355 11.80 10.99 16.22
CA ILE A 355 10.34 11.13 16.13
C ILE A 355 9.77 10.21 15.04
N TRP A 356 10.53 9.97 13.96
CA TRP A 356 10.13 9.04 12.91
C TRP A 356 9.92 7.61 13.42
N LEU A 357 10.63 7.17 14.47
CA LEU A 357 10.41 5.86 15.08
C LEU A 357 9.01 5.76 15.69
N LEU A 358 8.44 6.86 16.19
CA LEU A 358 7.06 6.90 16.65
C LEU A 358 6.08 6.73 15.49
N TRP A 359 6.38 7.33 14.32
CA TRP A 359 5.56 7.15 13.12
C TRP A 359 5.60 5.70 12.63
N LEU A 360 6.79 5.09 12.62
CA LEU A 360 6.97 3.69 12.29
C LEU A 360 6.17 2.78 13.23
N LEU A 361 6.35 2.93 14.55
CA LEU A 361 5.62 2.14 15.55
C LEU A 361 4.11 2.33 15.43
N SER A 362 3.66 3.56 15.17
CA SER A 362 2.26 3.85 14.92
C SER A 362 1.74 3.15 13.68
N GLN A 363 2.46 3.18 12.55
CA GLN A 363 2.05 2.48 11.35
C GLN A 363 2.00 0.97 11.60
N THR A 364 3.02 0.40 12.25
CA THR A 364 3.04 -1.04 12.62
C THR A 364 1.82 -1.42 13.45
N TRP A 365 1.41 -0.57 14.40
CA TRP A 365 0.19 -0.79 15.19
C TRP A 365 -1.09 -0.71 14.34
N ILE A 366 -1.24 0.34 13.52
CA ILE A 366 -2.42 0.54 12.66
C ILE A 366 -2.54 -0.57 11.61
N THR A 367 -1.42 -1.17 11.22
CA THR A 367 -1.36 -2.26 10.24
C THR A 367 -1.15 -3.63 10.87
N LEU A 368 -1.33 -3.77 12.19
CA LEU A 368 -1.05 -5.01 12.93
C LEU A 368 -1.81 -6.23 12.37
N HIS A 369 -2.97 -6.01 11.73
CA HIS A 369 -3.77 -7.06 11.09
C HIS A 369 -3.02 -7.83 10.00
N ILE A 370 -1.97 -7.27 9.39
CA ILE A 370 -1.17 -7.98 8.38
C ILE A 370 -0.30 -9.08 8.99
N TRP A 371 -0.10 -9.09 10.31
CA TRP A 371 0.72 -10.10 11.00
C TRP A 371 -0.06 -11.37 11.32
N THR A 372 -1.36 -11.26 11.61
CA THR A 372 -2.21 -12.38 12.04
C THR A 372 -3.42 -12.50 11.10
N PRO A 373 -3.29 -13.22 9.96
CA PRO A 373 -4.41 -13.36 9.04
C PRO A 373 -5.45 -14.33 9.59
N LYS A 374 -6.70 -14.14 9.17
CA LYS A 374 -7.77 -15.09 9.41
C LYS A 374 -8.39 -15.62 8.12
N CYS A 375 -7.65 -15.55 7.01
CA CYS A 375 -8.16 -15.95 5.71
C CYS A 375 -7.90 -17.44 5.42
N GLU A 376 -8.76 -18.03 4.59
CA GLU A 376 -8.58 -19.38 4.06
C GLU A 376 -7.36 -19.48 3.12
N ARG A 377 -6.78 -20.68 3.05
CA ARG A 377 -5.68 -20.96 2.12
C ARG A 377 -6.16 -20.85 0.68
N LEU A 378 -5.31 -20.30 -0.20
CA LEU A 378 -5.60 -20.04 -1.61
C LEU A 378 -6.79 -19.10 -1.88
N ALA A 379 -7.15 -18.26 -0.91
CA ALA A 379 -8.17 -17.23 -1.06
C ALA A 379 -8.00 -16.40 -2.35
N THR A 380 -9.12 -16.00 -2.93
CA THR A 380 -9.11 -15.12 -4.10
C THR A 380 -8.51 -13.76 -3.75
N THR A 381 -7.90 -13.08 -4.72
CA THR A 381 -7.29 -11.77 -4.51
C THR A 381 -8.28 -10.72 -3.99
N GLU A 382 -9.55 -10.84 -4.36
CA GLU A 382 -10.63 -9.93 -3.93
C GLU A 382 -11.00 -10.10 -2.45
N LYS A 383 -10.83 -11.32 -1.92
CA LYS A 383 -10.95 -11.62 -0.49
C LYS A 383 -9.73 -11.08 0.26
N LEU A 384 -8.53 -11.26 -0.30
CA LEU A 384 -7.28 -10.83 0.33
C LEU A 384 -7.05 -9.30 0.36
N PHE A 385 -7.42 -8.58 -0.68
CA PHE A 385 -7.11 -7.16 -0.87
C PHE A 385 -8.37 -6.28 -1.07
N VAL A 386 -8.27 -5.03 -0.62
CA VAL A 386 -9.37 -4.04 -0.70
C VAL A 386 -9.40 -3.30 -2.04
N THR A 387 -8.31 -3.20 -2.78
CA THR A 387 -8.32 -2.68 -4.16
C THR A 387 -7.88 -3.77 -5.13
N PRO A 388 -8.29 -3.72 -6.41
CA PRO A 388 -7.95 -4.77 -7.37
C PRO A 388 -6.44 -4.92 -7.67
N MET A 389 -5.68 -3.84 -7.49
CA MET A 389 -4.23 -3.73 -7.69
C MET A 389 -3.60 -2.86 -6.58
N TYR A 390 -2.30 -2.59 -6.70
CA TYR A 390 -1.49 -1.78 -5.79
C TYR A 390 -1.35 -0.33 -6.28
N GLN A 391 -0.80 0.55 -5.44
CA GLN A 391 -0.35 1.89 -5.83
C GLN A 391 1.15 1.88 -6.12
N GLY A 392 1.57 2.38 -7.28
CA GLY A 392 2.95 2.24 -7.77
C GLY A 392 3.98 3.11 -7.04
N LEU A 393 3.61 4.34 -6.66
CA LEU A 393 4.54 5.30 -6.05
C LEU A 393 4.80 5.02 -4.56
N LEU A 394 3.84 4.40 -3.87
CA LEU A 394 3.90 4.10 -2.43
C LEU A 394 3.54 2.62 -2.22
N ILE A 395 4.37 1.73 -2.78
CA ILE A 395 4.08 0.29 -2.85
C ILE A 395 4.02 -0.36 -1.46
N ASP A 396 4.92 -0.02 -0.55
CA ASP A 396 4.97 -0.52 0.82
C ASP A 396 3.71 -0.14 1.60
N GLN A 397 3.33 1.15 1.52
CA GLN A 397 2.12 1.69 2.14
C GLN A 397 0.87 1.06 1.54
N SER A 398 0.86 0.87 0.22
CA SER A 398 -0.21 0.17 -0.48
C SER A 398 -0.34 -1.25 0.01
N MET A 399 0.74 -2.01 0.13
CA MET A 399 0.66 -3.38 0.61
C MET A 399 0.17 -3.44 2.06
N ALA A 400 0.72 -2.62 2.95
CA ALA A 400 0.34 -2.60 4.36
C ALA A 400 -1.15 -2.27 4.58
N MET A 401 -1.65 -1.20 3.95
CA MET A 401 -3.00 -0.70 4.21
C MET A 401 -4.08 -1.32 3.31
N ASN A 402 -3.72 -1.86 2.14
CA ASN A 402 -4.66 -2.52 1.24
C ASN A 402 -4.96 -3.97 1.62
N ARG A 403 -4.09 -4.62 2.40
CA ARG A 403 -4.36 -5.96 2.92
C ARG A 403 -5.62 -5.93 3.76
N ARG A 404 -6.63 -6.71 3.35
CA ARG A 404 -7.94 -6.69 4.01
C ARG A 404 -7.82 -7.08 5.48
N ARG A 405 -8.50 -6.31 6.34
CA ARG A 405 -8.77 -6.64 7.73
C ARG A 405 -9.88 -7.68 7.79
N ASP A 406 -9.50 -8.91 8.15
CA ASP A 406 -10.43 -10.01 8.38
C ASP A 406 -10.93 -9.93 9.83
N ASP A 407 -11.92 -9.06 10.07
CA ASP A 407 -12.56 -8.87 11.38
C ASP A 407 -13.61 -9.96 11.71
N GLU A 408 -13.61 -11.08 10.99
CA GLU A 408 -14.51 -12.20 11.29
C GLU A 408 -14.13 -12.83 12.63
N ALA A 409 -15.16 -13.18 13.42
CA ALA A 409 -14.97 -13.78 14.73
C ALA A 409 -14.35 -15.17 14.55
N ASP A 410 -13.37 -15.50 15.38
CA ASP A 410 -12.79 -16.84 15.40
C ASP A 410 -13.91 -17.86 15.60
N VAL A 411 -13.94 -18.89 14.75
CA VAL A 411 -14.86 -20.01 14.91
C VAL A 411 -14.52 -20.67 16.24
N LYS A 412 -15.45 -20.65 17.19
CA LYS A 412 -15.25 -21.34 18.46
C LYS A 412 -15.63 -22.81 18.30
N THR A 413 -15.01 -23.67 19.10
CA THR A 413 -15.39 -25.09 19.21
C THR A 413 -16.87 -25.27 19.62
N GLU A 414 -17.40 -24.31 20.38
CA GLU A 414 -18.82 -24.21 20.73
C GLU A 414 -19.71 -23.97 19.48
N ASP A 415 -19.29 -23.09 18.57
CA ASP A 415 -20.04 -22.80 17.33
C ASP A 415 -20.03 -24.00 16.37
N LEU A 416 -18.94 -24.78 16.37
CA LEU A 416 -18.82 -26.03 15.60
C LEU A 416 -19.76 -27.11 16.14
N THR A 417 -19.78 -27.31 17.47
CA THR A 417 -20.65 -28.31 18.11
C THR A 417 -22.14 -27.99 17.97
N GLU A 418 -22.52 -26.71 17.95
CA GLU A 418 -23.90 -26.31 17.62
C GLU A 418 -24.26 -26.58 16.16
N LEU A 419 -23.30 -26.42 15.24
CA LEU A 419 -23.52 -26.66 13.82
C LEU A 419 -23.65 -28.15 13.50
N GLU A 420 -22.88 -29.01 14.20
CA GLU A 420 -23.00 -30.47 14.13
C GLU A 420 -24.39 -30.96 14.52
N LYS A 421 -24.92 -30.51 15.66
CA LYS A 421 -26.27 -30.90 16.12
C LYS A 421 -27.34 -30.61 15.08
N GLY A 422 -27.24 -29.48 14.38
CA GLY A 422 -28.19 -29.14 13.31
C GLY A 422 -28.03 -29.96 12.03
N VAL A 423 -26.85 -30.55 11.77
CA VAL A 423 -26.62 -31.45 10.62
C VAL A 423 -27.09 -32.86 10.94
N ASP A 424 -26.80 -33.36 12.14
CA ASP A 424 -27.27 -34.68 12.59
C ASP A 424 -28.81 -34.73 12.60
N GLU A 425 -29.48 -33.68 13.09
CA GLU A 425 -30.94 -33.54 13.00
C GLU A 425 -31.45 -33.51 11.54
N TYR A 426 -30.68 -32.94 10.61
CA TYR A 426 -31.03 -32.90 9.18
C TYR A 426 -30.89 -34.28 8.52
N TYR A 427 -29.86 -35.06 8.86
CA TYR A 427 -29.68 -36.42 8.35
C TYR A 427 -30.68 -37.41 8.94
N GLU A 428 -31.04 -37.26 10.22
CA GLU A 428 -32.12 -38.05 10.84
C GLU A 428 -33.47 -37.80 10.14
N THR A 429 -33.74 -36.55 9.73
CA THR A 429 -35.00 -36.17 9.08
C THR A 429 -35.07 -36.48 7.58
N ILE A 430 -33.96 -36.74 6.88
CA ILE A 430 -34.00 -37.23 5.48
C ILE A 430 -34.67 -38.61 5.39
N SER A 431 -34.63 -39.42 6.46
CA SER A 431 -35.29 -40.72 6.50
C SER A 431 -36.81 -40.65 6.70
N ILE A 432 -37.35 -39.47 7.01
CA ILE A 432 -38.77 -39.26 7.31
C ILE A 432 -39.22 -37.92 6.71
N HIS A 433 -39.86 -38.01 5.54
CA HIS A 433 -40.62 -36.97 4.81
C HIS A 433 -39.96 -36.33 3.57
N THR A 434 -40.34 -36.89 2.42
CA THR A 434 -40.75 -36.10 1.24
C THR A 434 -41.88 -35.14 1.65
N ASP A 435 -41.84 -33.91 1.15
CA ASP A 435 -42.87 -32.86 1.27
C ASP A 435 -42.97 -32.10 2.61
N ALA A 436 -42.03 -31.20 2.86
CA ALA A 436 -42.32 -29.94 3.56
C ALA A 436 -41.26 -28.87 3.25
N SER A 437 -41.59 -27.97 2.33
CA SER A 437 -40.93 -26.68 2.14
C SER A 437 -41.20 -25.76 3.35
N GLY A 438 -40.63 -26.09 4.49
CA GLY A 438 -40.63 -25.25 5.68
C GLY A 438 -39.54 -24.17 5.56
N SER A 439 -39.91 -23.00 5.05
CA SER A 439 -39.07 -21.80 5.12
C SER A 439 -38.81 -21.40 6.58
N THR A 440 -37.67 -21.78 7.13
CA THR A 440 -37.24 -21.31 8.46
C THR A 440 -36.82 -19.84 8.38
N PRO A 441 -37.48 -18.92 9.11
CA PRO A 441 -37.16 -17.51 9.05
C PRO A 441 -35.91 -17.20 9.88
N GLY A 442 -34.90 -16.59 9.25
CA GLY A 442 -33.97 -15.68 9.94
C GLY A 442 -32.93 -16.28 10.90
N LYS A 443 -32.26 -17.40 10.58
CA LYS A 443 -31.00 -17.72 11.28
C LYS A 443 -29.95 -16.67 10.92
N SER A 444 -29.47 -15.94 11.92
CA SER A 444 -28.30 -15.07 11.77
C SER A 444 -27.11 -15.93 11.35
N VAL A 445 -26.49 -15.60 10.21
CA VAL A 445 -25.29 -16.30 9.70
C VAL A 445 -24.23 -16.39 10.80
N LYS A 446 -23.86 -17.60 11.19
CA LYS A 446 -22.82 -17.89 12.19
C LYS A 446 -21.45 -17.94 11.52
N SER A 447 -20.38 -17.76 12.29
CA SER A 447 -18.99 -17.89 11.82
C SER A 447 -18.71 -19.27 11.22
N SER A 448 -19.35 -20.31 11.76
CA SER A 448 -19.26 -21.68 11.29
C SER A 448 -20.01 -21.95 9.97
N ASP A 449 -20.92 -21.07 9.52
CA ASP A 449 -21.58 -21.18 8.21
C ASP A 449 -20.63 -20.88 7.04
N TYR A 450 -19.47 -20.28 7.31
CA TYR A 450 -18.43 -19.99 6.31
C TYR A 450 -17.51 -21.18 6.04
N ILE A 451 -17.66 -22.29 6.77
CA ILE A 451 -16.88 -23.51 6.56
C ILE A 451 -17.31 -24.14 5.23
N THR A 452 -16.33 -24.38 4.36
CA THR A 452 -16.60 -24.96 3.03
C THR A 452 -16.97 -26.43 3.17
N ARG A 453 -18.13 -26.83 2.66
CA ARG A 453 -18.56 -28.22 2.63
C ARG A 453 -18.32 -28.83 1.25
N ILE A 454 -17.70 -30.01 1.23
CA ILE A 454 -17.51 -30.78 0.00
C ILE A 454 -18.61 -31.83 -0.06
N TYR A 455 -19.46 -31.75 -1.08
CA TYR A 455 -20.43 -32.78 -1.41
C TYR A 455 -19.84 -33.67 -2.50
N ALA A 456 -19.52 -34.91 -2.16
CA ALA A 456 -19.11 -35.92 -3.12
C ALA A 456 -20.33 -36.71 -3.59
N CYS A 457 -20.54 -36.78 -4.90
CA CYS A 457 -21.50 -37.69 -5.51
C CYS A 457 -20.71 -38.67 -6.39
N CYS A 458 -20.91 -39.96 -6.14
CA CYS A 458 -20.29 -41.01 -6.93
C CYS A 458 -21.38 -41.67 -7.78
N THR A 459 -21.22 -41.60 -9.09
CA THR A 459 -22.08 -42.31 -10.05
C THR A 459 -21.32 -43.51 -10.58
N MET A 460 -21.94 -44.69 -10.52
CA MET A 460 -21.36 -45.94 -11.01
C MET A 460 -22.15 -46.43 -12.22
N TRP A 461 -21.46 -46.73 -13.31
CA TRP A 461 -21.99 -47.28 -14.54
C TRP A 461 -20.94 -48.16 -15.26
N HIS A 462 -21.13 -49.48 -15.22
CA HIS A 462 -20.21 -50.47 -15.78
C HIS A 462 -18.82 -50.57 -15.10
N GLU A 463 -18.64 -50.05 -13.88
CA GLU A 463 -17.40 -50.24 -13.12
C GLU A 463 -17.12 -51.71 -12.80
N THR A 464 -15.84 -52.04 -12.88
CA THR A 464 -15.29 -53.33 -12.45
C THR A 464 -15.23 -53.42 -10.92
N LYS A 465 -15.07 -54.65 -10.41
CA LYS A 465 -14.88 -54.90 -8.98
C LYS A 465 -13.71 -54.10 -8.39
N GLU A 466 -12.63 -53.94 -9.15
CA GLU A 466 -11.43 -53.23 -8.71
C GLU A 466 -11.70 -51.72 -8.56
N GLU A 467 -12.38 -51.11 -9.53
CA GLU A 467 -12.78 -49.69 -9.48
C GLU A 467 -13.74 -49.40 -8.34
N MET A 468 -14.73 -50.28 -8.11
CA MET A 468 -15.64 -50.17 -6.96
C MET A 468 -14.90 -50.26 -5.63
N MET A 469 -13.93 -51.17 -5.52
CA MET A 469 -13.13 -51.34 -4.31
C MET A 469 -12.24 -50.12 -4.02
N GLU A 470 -11.61 -49.53 -5.04
CA GLU A 470 -10.81 -48.31 -4.87
C GLU A 470 -11.69 -47.10 -4.50
N MET A 471 -12.88 -46.98 -5.09
CA MET A 471 -13.85 -45.95 -4.71
C MET A 471 -14.26 -46.08 -3.23
N LEU A 472 -14.65 -47.28 -2.79
CA LEU A 472 -15.04 -47.55 -1.40
C LEU A 472 -13.88 -47.29 -0.42
N LYS A 473 -12.66 -47.72 -0.75
CA LYS A 473 -11.48 -47.41 0.07
C LYS A 473 -11.23 -45.92 0.18
N SER A 474 -11.39 -45.17 -0.92
CA SER A 474 -11.22 -43.71 -0.92
C SER A 474 -12.23 -43.03 0.00
N ILE A 475 -13.50 -43.41 -0.09
CA ILE A 475 -14.57 -42.88 0.77
C ILE A 475 -14.31 -43.21 2.23
N LEU A 476 -13.97 -44.47 2.56
CA LEU A 476 -13.72 -44.90 3.94
C LEU A 476 -12.48 -44.24 4.55
N ARG A 477 -11.40 -44.06 3.78
CA ARG A 477 -10.21 -43.32 4.25
C ARG A 477 -10.52 -41.86 4.51
N MET A 478 -11.33 -41.24 3.66
CA MET A 478 -11.77 -39.86 3.86
C MET A 478 -12.64 -39.74 5.10
N ASP A 479 -13.57 -40.69 5.33
CA ASP A 479 -14.41 -40.74 6.52
C ASP A 479 -13.59 -40.97 7.81
N GLU A 480 -12.59 -41.85 7.76
CA GLU A 480 -11.67 -42.10 8.88
C GLU A 480 -10.86 -40.84 9.25
N ASP A 481 -10.27 -40.15 8.26
CA ASP A 481 -9.53 -38.89 8.48
C ASP A 481 -10.44 -37.79 9.04
N GLN A 482 -11.63 -37.62 8.45
CA GLN A 482 -12.63 -36.65 8.91
C GLN A 482 -13.12 -36.99 10.33
N CYS A 483 -13.36 -38.25 10.64
CA CYS A 483 -13.74 -38.68 11.98
C CYS A 483 -12.62 -38.40 13.00
N ALA A 484 -11.37 -38.69 12.66
CA ALA A 484 -10.21 -38.42 13.52
C ALA A 484 -10.07 -36.92 13.82
N ARG A 485 -10.15 -36.06 12.79
CA ARG A 485 -10.13 -34.60 12.96
C ARG A 485 -11.31 -34.09 13.78
N ARG A 486 -12.51 -34.62 13.56
CA ARG A 486 -13.70 -34.31 14.35
C ARG A 486 -13.51 -34.64 15.83
N VAL A 487 -13.02 -35.84 16.13
CA VAL A 487 -12.75 -36.30 17.50
C VAL A 487 -11.69 -35.41 18.14
N ALA A 488 -10.61 -35.08 17.43
CA ALA A 488 -9.59 -34.17 17.92
C ALA A 488 -10.19 -32.81 18.30
N GLN A 489 -11.03 -32.23 17.45
CA GLN A 489 -11.64 -30.93 17.76
C GLN A 489 -12.61 -30.98 18.94
N LYS A 490 -13.44 -32.03 19.01
CA LYS A 490 -14.43 -32.20 20.07
C LYS A 490 -13.79 -32.41 21.45
N TYR A 491 -12.78 -33.27 21.54
CA TYR A 491 -12.19 -33.67 22.82
C TYR A 491 -10.98 -32.82 23.22
N LEU A 492 -10.14 -32.41 22.27
CA LEU A 492 -8.96 -31.56 22.57
C LEU A 492 -9.29 -30.07 22.54
N ARG A 493 -10.52 -29.69 22.14
CA ARG A 493 -10.97 -28.30 21.97
C ARG A 493 -10.03 -27.46 21.09
N VAL A 494 -9.38 -28.12 20.13
CA VAL A 494 -8.58 -27.46 19.09
C VAL A 494 -9.51 -27.19 17.92
N VAL A 495 -9.34 -26.07 17.21
CA VAL A 495 -10.01 -25.83 15.93
C VAL A 495 -9.00 -26.17 14.84
N ASP A 496 -9.31 -27.19 14.04
CA ASP A 496 -8.50 -27.52 12.87
C ASP A 496 -8.94 -26.61 11.72
N PRO A 497 -8.09 -25.69 11.22
CA PRO A 497 -8.44 -24.81 10.12
C PRO A 497 -8.62 -25.54 8.78
N ASP A 498 -8.14 -26.78 8.65
CA ASP A 498 -8.21 -27.61 7.45
C ASP A 498 -9.32 -28.69 7.52
N TYR A 499 -10.17 -28.68 8.56
CA TYR A 499 -11.30 -29.60 8.72
C TYR A 499 -12.54 -29.20 7.93
#